data_AF-A0A6G1M2E9-F1
#
_entry.id   AF-A0A6G1M2E9-F1
#
_cell.length_a   1.000
_cell.length_b   1.000
_cell.length_c   1.000
_cell.angle_alpha   90.00
_cell.angle_beta   90.00
_cell.angle_gamma   90.00
#
_symmetry.space_group_name_H-M   'P 1'
#
loop_
_entity.id
_entity.type
_entity.pdbx_description
1 polymer ?
#
loop_
_entity_poly.entity_id
_entity_poly.type
_entity_poly.pdbx_seq_one_letter_code
_entity_poly.pdbx_strand_id
1 'polypeptide(L)'
;MDYHKQMYNLHLKANPKEVLVGWYATSPELNTFSALIQNFYASNGDGTHPYPAVHLTVSSNPGKDITCRTYISSSVGTTADRAADSCLFVPVPYEIKYAETERNALESLSLGKTSSDRQVSNIVDIHSLEAGIIELLEMVSRVSNYVSQILAGETLPSVAIGQALLNTLNLAPKVDASELEKLFNTHLQDVLLVSYLANTIRTQIDLSNKLASTVGTIATPPKTDHKRQQKERD
;
A
#
# COMPACT_ATOMS: atom_id res chain seq x y z
N MET A 1 -33.34 -4.90 -4.48
CA MET A 1 -32.88 -4.02 -5.58
C MET A 1 -32.61 -2.60 -5.12
N ASP A 2 -33.00 -2.16 -3.92
CA ASP A 2 -32.74 -0.79 -3.45
C ASP A 2 -31.37 -0.60 -2.78
N TYR A 3 -30.73 -1.68 -2.32
CA TYR A 3 -29.47 -1.59 -1.59
C TYR A 3 -28.32 -0.99 -2.42
N HIS A 4 -28.11 -1.43 -3.67
CA HIS A 4 -27.02 -0.90 -4.49
C HIS A 4 -27.21 0.60 -4.76
N LYS A 5 -28.46 1.06 -4.96
CA LYS A 5 -28.76 2.49 -5.14
C LYS A 5 -28.47 3.29 -3.88
N GLN A 6 -28.91 2.80 -2.72
CA GLN A 6 -28.65 3.46 -1.44
C GLN A 6 -27.15 3.53 -1.15
N MET A 7 -26.41 2.45 -1.38
CA MET A 7 -24.98 2.41 -1.17
C MET A 7 -24.23 3.31 -2.17
N TYR A 8 -24.61 3.29 -3.44
CA TYR A 8 -24.06 4.19 -4.45
C TYR A 8 -24.25 5.67 -4.08
N ASN A 9 -25.47 6.05 -3.64
CA ASN A 9 -25.74 7.40 -3.15
C ASN A 9 -24.92 7.75 -1.91
N LEU A 10 -24.58 6.79 -1.05
CA LEU A 10 -23.70 7.02 0.10
C LEU A 10 -22.25 7.26 -0.35
N HIS A 11 -21.74 6.47 -1.31
CA HIS A 11 -20.41 6.67 -1.89
C HIS A 11 -20.30 8.04 -2.56
N LEU A 12 -21.28 8.43 -3.37
CA LEU A 12 -21.31 9.75 -4.01
C LEU A 12 -21.33 10.93 -3.02
N LYS A 13 -21.88 10.74 -1.82
CA LYS A 13 -21.82 11.77 -0.76
C LYS A 13 -20.41 11.96 -0.21
N ALA A 14 -19.63 10.89 -0.11
CA ALA A 14 -18.24 10.96 0.33
C ALA A 14 -17.32 11.44 -0.79
N ASN A 15 -17.52 10.92 -2.01
CA ASN A 15 -16.72 11.25 -3.17
C ASN A 15 -17.61 11.41 -4.43
N PRO A 16 -17.94 12.65 -4.83
CA PRO A 16 -18.85 12.89 -5.95
C PRO A 16 -18.23 12.60 -7.33
N LYS A 17 -16.92 12.31 -7.39
CA LYS A 17 -16.22 11.98 -8.64
C LYS A 17 -16.28 10.48 -8.98
N GLU A 18 -16.71 9.64 -8.06
CA GLU A 18 -16.83 8.20 -8.30
C GLU A 18 -18.02 7.91 -9.23
N VAL A 19 -17.81 7.00 -10.17
CA VAL A 19 -18.83 6.59 -11.14
C VAL A 19 -18.89 5.07 -11.17
N LEU A 20 -20.09 4.52 -11.29
CA LEU A 20 -20.28 3.10 -11.48
C LEU A 20 -19.68 2.67 -12.84
N VAL A 21 -18.71 1.76 -12.81
CA VAL A 21 -18.02 1.22 -14.01
C VAL A 21 -18.40 -0.22 -14.32
N GLY A 22 -19.03 -0.93 -13.38
CA GLY A 22 -19.46 -2.32 -13.56
C GLY A 22 -19.52 -3.08 -12.25
N TRP A 23 -19.21 -4.38 -12.30
CA TRP A 23 -19.33 -5.28 -11.16
C TRP A 23 -18.21 -6.33 -11.16
N TYR A 24 -18.02 -6.98 -10.02
CA TYR A 24 -17.00 -8.01 -9.85
C TYR A 24 -17.56 -9.30 -9.26
N ALA A 25 -16.89 -10.41 -9.56
CA ALA A 25 -17.17 -11.73 -9.02
C ALA A 25 -15.89 -12.37 -8.50
N THR A 26 -16.01 -13.18 -7.45
CA THR A 26 -14.88 -13.93 -6.88
C THR A 26 -14.69 -15.30 -7.53
N SER A 27 -15.68 -15.76 -8.29
CA SER A 27 -15.60 -17.00 -9.06
C SER A 27 -14.96 -16.74 -10.42
N PRO A 28 -14.00 -17.56 -10.87
CA PRO A 28 -13.40 -17.44 -12.20
C PRO A 28 -14.30 -17.98 -13.32
N GLU A 29 -15.38 -18.72 -12.99
CA GLU A 29 -16.28 -19.33 -13.96
C GLU A 29 -17.43 -18.38 -14.33
N LEU A 30 -17.64 -18.20 -15.63
CA LEU A 30 -18.79 -17.46 -16.16
C LEU A 30 -20.01 -18.39 -16.21
N ASN A 31 -21.11 -17.96 -15.60
CA ASN A 31 -22.34 -18.74 -15.55
C ASN A 31 -23.48 -18.01 -16.28
N THR A 32 -24.60 -18.68 -16.55
CA THR A 32 -25.77 -18.07 -17.22
C THR A 32 -26.31 -16.87 -16.42
N PHE A 33 -26.21 -16.92 -15.09
CA PHE A 33 -26.58 -15.79 -14.22
C PHE A 33 -25.72 -14.55 -14.42
N SER A 34 -24.47 -14.71 -14.88
CA SER A 34 -23.58 -13.57 -15.15
C SER A 34 -24.15 -12.70 -16.28
N ALA A 35 -24.81 -13.28 -17.29
CA ALA A 35 -25.45 -12.53 -18.37
C ALA A 35 -26.62 -11.67 -17.85
N LEU A 36 -27.42 -12.20 -16.92
CA LEU A 36 -28.53 -11.46 -16.30
C LEU A 36 -28.04 -10.26 -15.48
N ILE A 37 -26.99 -10.46 -14.67
CA ILE A 37 -26.40 -9.38 -13.86
C ILE A 37 -25.77 -8.31 -14.77
N GLN A 38 -25.11 -8.75 -15.84
CA GLN A 38 -24.51 -7.87 -16.82
C GLN A 38 -25.56 -6.99 -17.52
N ASN A 39 -26.68 -7.57 -17.95
CA ASN A 39 -27.78 -6.82 -18.56
C ASN A 39 -28.43 -5.83 -17.59
N PHE A 40 -28.51 -6.20 -16.31
CA PHE A 40 -28.98 -5.27 -15.28
C PHE A 40 -28.11 -4.01 -15.19
N TYR A 41 -26.78 -4.16 -15.12
CA TYR A 41 -25.85 -3.01 -15.05
C TYR A 41 -25.56 -2.32 -16.40
N ALA A 42 -25.91 -2.96 -17.51
CA ALA A 42 -25.88 -2.35 -18.84
C ALA A 42 -27.16 -1.53 -19.15
N SER A 43 -28.21 -1.66 -18.32
CA SER A 43 -29.49 -0.97 -18.54
C SER A 43 -29.39 0.56 -18.35
N ASN A 44 -30.25 1.29 -19.07
CA ASN A 44 -30.18 2.76 -19.20
C ASN A 44 -30.55 3.57 -17.94
N GLY A 45 -30.96 2.91 -16.85
CA GLY A 45 -31.46 3.59 -15.65
C GLY A 45 -30.41 3.72 -14.53
N ASP A 46 -30.02 2.58 -13.98
CA ASP A 46 -29.16 2.49 -12.78
C ASP A 46 -27.75 1.96 -13.09
N GLY A 47 -27.42 1.88 -14.39
CA GLY A 47 -26.25 1.21 -14.91
C GLY A 47 -25.12 2.15 -15.36
N THR A 48 -24.28 1.61 -16.23
CA THR A 48 -23.03 2.21 -16.72
C THR A 48 -23.19 2.97 -18.05
N HIS A 49 -24.44 3.14 -18.52
CA HIS A 49 -24.75 3.80 -19.79
C HIS A 49 -24.18 5.24 -19.81
N PRO A 50 -23.50 5.68 -20.88
CA PRO A 50 -23.43 5.12 -22.23
C PRO A 50 -22.30 4.10 -22.49
N TYR A 51 -21.47 3.80 -21.49
CA TYR A 51 -20.33 2.90 -21.65
C TYR A 51 -20.72 1.45 -21.30
N PRO A 52 -20.07 0.43 -21.88
CA PRO A 52 -20.35 -0.96 -21.53
C PRO A 52 -19.89 -1.27 -20.10
N ALA A 53 -20.72 -1.96 -19.33
CA ALA A 53 -20.37 -2.41 -17.98
C ALA A 53 -19.17 -3.37 -18.03
N VAL A 54 -18.17 -3.14 -17.18
CA VAL A 54 -17.02 -4.03 -17.04
C VAL A 54 -17.32 -5.11 -16.00
N HIS A 55 -17.10 -6.38 -16.36
CA HIS A 55 -17.16 -7.50 -15.43
C HIS A 55 -15.75 -7.95 -15.06
N LEU A 56 -15.41 -7.92 -13.78
CA LEU A 56 -14.11 -8.34 -13.25
C LEU A 56 -14.24 -9.64 -12.45
N THR A 57 -13.54 -10.70 -12.85
CA THR A 57 -13.41 -11.91 -12.02
C THR A 57 -12.07 -11.91 -11.29
N VAL A 58 -12.10 -12.00 -9.97
CA VAL A 58 -10.90 -12.04 -9.12
C VAL A 58 -10.86 -13.35 -8.34
N SER A 59 -9.84 -14.18 -8.55
CA SER A 59 -9.70 -15.40 -7.77
C SER A 59 -9.27 -15.11 -6.34
N SER A 60 -10.03 -15.61 -5.36
CA SER A 60 -9.76 -15.47 -3.92
C SER A 60 -9.32 -16.79 -3.29
N ASN A 61 -8.48 -17.58 -3.98
CA ASN A 61 -7.96 -18.82 -3.43
C ASN A 61 -6.76 -18.54 -2.51
N PRO A 62 -6.83 -18.83 -1.20
CA PRO A 62 -5.73 -18.57 -0.29
C PRO A 62 -4.49 -19.39 -0.68
N GLY A 63 -3.32 -18.74 -0.70
CA GLY A 63 -2.04 -19.38 -1.03
C GLY A 63 -1.73 -19.50 -2.53
N LYS A 64 -2.59 -19.01 -3.41
CA LYS A 64 -2.31 -18.84 -4.83
C LYS A 64 -2.22 -17.36 -5.19
N ASP A 65 -1.51 -17.07 -6.28
CA ASP A 65 -1.44 -15.71 -6.80
C ASP A 65 -2.84 -15.23 -7.26
N ILE A 66 -3.09 -13.94 -7.07
CA ILE A 66 -4.35 -13.31 -7.44
C ILE A 66 -4.43 -13.30 -8.97
N THR A 67 -5.45 -13.97 -9.51
CA THR A 67 -5.73 -13.96 -10.94
C THR A 67 -6.94 -13.08 -11.20
N CYS A 68 -6.74 -12.03 -12.00
CA CYS A 68 -7.79 -11.14 -12.45
C CYS A 68 -8.12 -11.44 -13.90
N ARG A 69 -9.39 -11.36 -14.29
CA ARG A 69 -9.79 -11.34 -15.70
C ARG A 69 -10.90 -10.33 -15.87
N THR A 70 -10.83 -9.56 -16.94
CA THR A 70 -11.76 -8.49 -17.27
C THR A 70 -12.51 -8.82 -18.54
N TYR A 71 -13.82 -8.60 -18.51
CA TYR A 71 -14.72 -8.87 -19.62
C TYR A 71 -15.62 -7.67 -19.88
N ILE A 72 -15.96 -7.46 -21.14
CA ILE A 72 -17.05 -6.57 -21.55
C ILE A 72 -18.16 -7.40 -22.19
N SER A 73 -19.39 -6.91 -22.11
CA SER A 73 -20.52 -7.55 -22.76
C SER A 73 -20.75 -7.05 -24.18
N SER A 74 -21.00 -7.99 -25.08
CA SER A 74 -21.68 -7.74 -26.35
C SER A 74 -23.00 -8.49 -26.34
N SER A 75 -24.11 -7.82 -26.65
CA SER A 75 -25.38 -8.50 -26.85
C SER A 75 -25.27 -9.45 -28.04
N VAL A 76 -25.74 -10.68 -27.87
CA VAL A 76 -25.71 -11.71 -28.91
C VAL A 76 -27.07 -12.39 -28.93
N GLY A 77 -27.80 -12.27 -30.03
CA GLY A 77 -29.09 -12.93 -30.18
C GLY A 77 -29.68 -12.71 -31.56
N THR A 78 -30.28 -13.75 -32.13
CA THR A 78 -30.92 -13.73 -33.46
C THR A 78 -32.34 -13.17 -33.41
N THR A 79 -32.91 -13.00 -32.21
CA THR A 79 -34.27 -12.50 -31.95
C THR A 79 -34.21 -11.50 -30.81
N ALA A 80 -35.02 -10.43 -30.86
CA ALA A 80 -35.00 -9.34 -29.86
C ALA A 80 -35.17 -9.82 -28.40
N ASP A 81 -36.01 -10.83 -28.17
CA ASP A 81 -36.23 -11.42 -26.85
C ASP A 81 -35.01 -12.22 -26.34
N ARG A 82 -34.38 -13.01 -27.23
CA ARG A 82 -33.19 -13.82 -26.90
C ARG A 82 -31.94 -12.95 -26.72
N ALA A 83 -31.86 -11.83 -27.43
CA ALA A 83 -30.76 -10.87 -27.31
C ALA A 83 -30.74 -10.15 -25.95
N ALA A 84 -31.89 -10.05 -25.26
CA ALA A 84 -32.00 -9.48 -23.92
C ALA A 84 -31.54 -10.43 -22.81
N ASP A 85 -31.50 -11.74 -23.07
CA ASP A 85 -31.07 -12.76 -22.10
C ASP A 85 -29.69 -13.34 -22.40
N SER A 86 -29.14 -13.08 -23.59
CA SER A 86 -27.90 -13.68 -24.09
C SER A 86 -26.82 -12.61 -24.30
N CYS A 87 -25.75 -12.72 -23.53
CA CYS A 87 -24.57 -11.86 -23.65
C CYS A 87 -23.32 -12.69 -23.91
N LEU A 88 -22.51 -12.22 -24.86
CA LEU A 88 -21.16 -12.70 -25.05
C LEU A 88 -20.21 -11.86 -24.19
N PHE A 89 -19.39 -12.54 -23.39
CA PHE A 89 -18.29 -11.91 -22.65
C PHE A 89 -17.01 -11.92 -23.49
N VAL A 90 -16.55 -10.74 -23.87
CA VAL A 90 -15.31 -10.55 -24.62
C VAL A 90 -14.20 -10.17 -23.64
N PRO A 91 -13.07 -10.91 -23.58
CA PRO A 91 -11.97 -10.58 -22.69
C PRO A 91 -11.30 -9.27 -23.13
N VAL A 92 -11.01 -8.40 -22.19
CA VAL A 92 -10.32 -7.12 -22.42
C VAL A 92 -8.96 -7.15 -21.71
N PRO A 93 -7.88 -6.62 -22.33
CA PRO A 93 -6.60 -6.46 -21.65
C PRO A 93 -6.73 -5.58 -20.40
N TYR A 94 -6.07 -5.96 -19.31
CA TYR A 94 -6.04 -5.18 -18.08
C TYR A 94 -4.61 -4.96 -17.59
N GLU A 95 -4.43 -3.89 -16.84
CA GLU A 95 -3.19 -3.56 -16.13
C GLU A 95 -3.56 -3.19 -14.70
N ILE A 96 -2.89 -3.80 -13.72
CA ILE A 96 -3.09 -3.45 -12.31
C ILE A 96 -2.19 -2.26 -12.00
N LYS A 97 -2.80 -1.11 -11.74
CA LYS A 97 -2.11 0.11 -11.33
C LYS A 97 -2.30 0.31 -9.84
N TYR A 98 -1.20 0.65 -9.17
CA TYR A 98 -1.20 0.97 -7.74
C TYR A 98 -1.08 2.48 -7.60
N ALA A 99 -1.86 3.08 -6.69
CA ALA A 99 -1.59 4.44 -6.26
C ALA A 99 -0.28 4.47 -5.46
N GLU A 100 0.46 5.58 -5.50
CA GLU A 100 1.76 5.70 -4.79
C GLU A 100 1.62 5.45 -3.28
N THR A 101 0.54 5.97 -2.68
CA THR A 101 0.24 5.77 -1.25
C THR A 101 -0.07 4.30 -0.93
N GLU A 102 -0.79 3.61 -1.81
CA GLU A 102 -1.11 2.19 -1.65
C GLU A 102 0.11 1.31 -1.85
N ARG A 103 0.98 1.65 -2.81
CA ARG A 103 2.22 0.92 -3.07
C ARG A 103 3.11 0.91 -1.83
N ASN A 104 3.33 2.06 -1.21
CA ASN A 104 4.18 2.16 -0.02
C ASN A 104 3.60 1.36 1.16
N ALA A 105 2.27 1.37 1.32
CA ALA A 105 1.59 0.61 2.35
C ALA A 105 1.69 -0.91 2.08
N LEU A 106 1.45 -1.35 0.85
CA LEU A 106 1.56 -2.75 0.45
C LEU A 106 2.99 -3.28 0.56
N GLU A 107 3.98 -2.47 0.21
CA GLU A 107 5.39 -2.79 0.37
C GLU A 107 5.74 -2.98 1.85
N SER A 108 5.32 -2.04 2.70
CA SER A 108 5.46 -2.14 4.17
C SER A 108 4.82 -3.41 4.73
N LEU A 109 3.63 -3.78 4.25
CA LEU A 109 2.95 -5.02 4.64
C LEU A 109 3.67 -6.27 4.11
N SER A 110 4.28 -6.19 2.93
CA SER A 110 4.99 -7.31 2.30
C SER A 110 6.25 -7.70 3.06
N LEU A 111 6.94 -6.75 3.71
CA LEU A 111 8.09 -7.01 4.59
C LEU A 111 7.74 -7.96 5.75
N GLY A 112 6.50 -7.90 6.24
CA GLY A 112 5.99 -8.81 7.27
C GLY A 112 5.81 -10.26 6.80
N LYS A 113 5.70 -10.51 5.48
CA LYS A 113 5.65 -11.87 4.92
C LYS A 113 6.98 -12.60 5.09
N THR A 114 8.09 -11.85 5.00
CA THR A 114 9.45 -12.39 5.07
C THR A 114 10.00 -12.45 6.49
N SER A 115 9.40 -11.74 7.46
CA SER A 115 9.87 -11.77 8.84
C SER A 115 9.39 -13.04 9.57
N SER A 116 10.30 -13.69 10.29
CA SER A 116 10.00 -14.92 11.04
C SER A 116 8.90 -14.71 12.09
N ASP A 117 8.82 -13.51 12.68
CA ASP A 117 7.80 -13.15 13.67
C ASP A 117 6.50 -12.59 13.06
N ARG A 118 6.43 -12.42 11.73
CA ARG A 118 5.31 -11.76 11.01
C ARG A 118 4.94 -10.39 11.58
N GLN A 119 5.88 -9.75 12.27
CA GLN A 119 5.72 -8.38 12.73
C GLN A 119 6.39 -7.45 11.73
N VAL A 120 5.72 -6.33 11.48
CA VAL A 120 6.28 -5.19 10.78
C VAL A 120 6.77 -4.25 11.88
N SER A 121 8.08 -4.16 12.08
CA SER A 121 8.65 -3.09 12.89
C SER A 121 8.36 -1.77 12.20
N ASN A 122 7.98 -0.73 12.94
CA ASN A 122 7.91 0.62 12.38
C ASN A 122 9.26 0.94 11.74
N ILE A 123 9.25 1.12 10.42
CA ILE A 123 10.44 1.49 9.67
C ILE A 123 10.89 2.84 10.25
N VAL A 124 12.08 2.86 10.85
CA VAL A 124 12.69 4.12 11.27
C VAL A 124 12.93 4.91 9.99
N ASP A 125 12.43 6.15 9.95
CA ASP A 125 12.43 7.03 8.76
C ASP A 125 13.79 7.05 8.03
N ILE A 126 14.88 7.00 8.78
CA ILE A 126 16.26 6.97 8.25
C ILE A 126 16.55 5.74 7.37
N HIS A 127 16.05 4.56 7.72
CA HIS A 127 16.29 3.33 6.93
C HIS A 127 15.43 3.31 5.67
N SER A 128 14.22 3.90 5.74
CA SER A 128 13.39 4.14 4.55
C SER A 128 14.11 5.07 3.57
N LEU A 129 14.71 6.14 4.09
CA LEU A 129 15.49 7.08 3.28
C LEU A 129 16.73 6.40 2.67
N GLU A 130 17.47 5.61 3.45
CA GLU A 130 18.62 4.84 2.97
C GLU A 130 18.23 3.90 1.83
N ALA A 131 17.17 3.10 2.01
CA ALA A 131 16.66 2.19 0.99
C ALA A 131 16.24 2.96 -0.28
N GLY A 132 15.52 4.07 -0.13
CA GLY A 132 15.11 4.92 -1.25
C GLY A 132 16.31 5.52 -2.01
N ILE A 133 17.37 5.92 -1.32
CA ILE A 133 18.61 6.42 -1.95
C ILE A 133 19.29 5.30 -2.75
N ILE A 134 19.35 4.08 -2.20
CA ILE A 134 19.94 2.92 -2.90
C ILE A 134 19.13 2.60 -4.17
N GLU A 135 17.80 2.57 -4.10
CA GLU A 135 16.94 2.35 -5.25
C GLU A 135 17.12 3.45 -6.31
N LEU A 136 17.21 4.71 -5.89
CA LEU A 136 17.48 5.84 -6.79
C LEU A 136 18.83 5.67 -7.50
N LEU A 137 19.89 5.32 -6.77
CA LEU A 137 21.21 5.07 -7.35
C LEU A 137 21.18 3.92 -8.37
N GLU A 138 20.42 2.85 -8.10
CA GLU A 138 20.23 1.75 -9.04
C GLU A 138 19.50 2.20 -10.31
N MET A 139 18.42 2.98 -10.16
CA MET A 139 17.67 3.55 -11.29
C MET A 139 18.55 4.45 -12.17
N VAL A 140 19.36 5.33 -11.57
CA VAL A 140 20.30 6.20 -12.29
C VAL A 140 21.37 5.36 -12.98
N SER A 141 21.91 4.35 -12.31
CA SER A 141 22.91 3.44 -12.88
C SER A 141 22.36 2.70 -14.09
N ARG A 142 21.10 2.23 -14.02
CA ARG A 142 20.41 1.58 -15.13
C ARG A 142 20.24 2.51 -16.33
N VAL A 143 19.82 3.75 -16.10
CA VAL A 143 19.68 4.76 -17.17
C VAL A 143 21.04 5.09 -17.78
N SER A 144 22.07 5.27 -16.96
CA SER A 144 23.45 5.53 -17.41
C SER A 144 23.98 4.41 -18.30
N ASN A 145 23.77 3.15 -17.89
CA ASN A 145 24.16 1.98 -18.67
C ASN A 145 23.43 1.92 -20.01
N TYR A 146 22.12 2.19 -20.03
CA TYR A 146 21.33 2.24 -21.26
C TYR A 146 21.84 3.30 -22.24
N VAL A 147 22.14 4.51 -21.75
CA VAL A 147 22.69 5.59 -22.59
C VAL A 147 24.09 5.22 -23.10
N SER A 148 24.92 4.58 -22.26
CA SER A 148 26.25 4.13 -22.64
C SER A 148 26.21 3.07 -23.76
N GLN A 149 25.25 2.13 -23.70
CA GLN A 149 25.04 1.11 -24.75
C GLN A 149 24.59 1.73 -26.09
N ILE A 150 23.76 2.78 -26.05
CA ILE A 150 23.38 3.52 -27.26
C ILE A 150 24.59 4.22 -27.87
N LEU A 151 25.42 4.86 -27.04
CA LEU A 151 26.65 5.52 -27.51
C LEU A 151 27.66 4.54 -28.09
N ALA A 152 27.72 3.32 -27.55
CA ALA A 152 28.53 2.22 -28.09
C ALA A 152 27.95 1.59 -29.37
N GLY A 153 26.70 1.92 -29.73
CA GLY A 153 26.02 1.41 -30.92
C GLY A 153 25.46 -0.02 -30.77
N GLU A 154 25.37 -0.55 -29.54
CA GLU A 154 24.89 -1.91 -29.28
C GLU A 154 23.35 -2.01 -29.29
N THR A 155 22.65 -0.92 -28.98
CA THR A 155 21.18 -0.89 -28.85
C THR A 155 20.54 0.21 -29.71
N LEU A 156 19.35 -0.08 -30.24
CA LEU A 156 18.60 0.89 -31.06
C LEU A 156 18.07 2.04 -30.19
N PRO A 157 18.35 3.31 -30.55
CA PRO A 157 17.87 4.46 -29.79
C PRO A 157 16.35 4.61 -29.91
N SER A 158 15.68 4.83 -28.77
CA SER A 158 14.26 5.17 -28.72
C SER A 158 14.05 6.66 -28.47
N VAL A 159 13.37 7.34 -29.39
CA VAL A 159 13.08 8.79 -29.30
C VAL A 159 12.18 9.12 -28.10
N ALA A 160 11.21 8.25 -27.79
CA ALA A 160 10.30 8.46 -26.67
C ALA A 160 11.03 8.47 -25.32
N ILE A 161 12.00 7.55 -25.14
CA ILE A 161 12.82 7.48 -23.92
C ILE A 161 13.74 8.70 -23.85
N GLY A 162 14.35 9.12 -24.96
CA GLY A 162 15.18 10.32 -24.99
C GLY A 162 14.42 11.59 -24.60
N GLN A 163 13.19 11.76 -25.11
CA GLN A 163 12.34 12.89 -24.75
C GLN A 163 11.91 12.85 -23.28
N ALA A 164 11.57 11.67 -22.75
CA ALA A 164 11.26 11.50 -21.33
C ALA A 164 12.45 11.87 -20.44
N LEU A 165 13.66 11.39 -20.76
CA LEU A 165 14.89 11.70 -20.02
C LEU A 165 15.19 13.21 -20.02
N LEU A 166 15.06 13.86 -21.18
CA LEU A 166 15.26 15.30 -21.29
C LEU A 166 14.27 16.09 -20.43
N ASN A 167 12.99 15.69 -20.43
CA ASN A 167 11.97 16.31 -19.58
C ASN A 167 12.28 16.12 -18.10
N THR A 168 12.70 14.92 -17.68
CA THR A 168 13.08 14.66 -16.29
C THR A 168 14.30 15.46 -15.83
N LEU A 169 15.32 15.62 -16.68
CA LEU A 169 16.50 16.44 -16.39
C LEU A 169 16.15 17.93 -16.30
N ASN A 170 15.20 18.41 -17.10
CA ASN A 170 14.73 19.78 -17.04
C ASN A 170 13.89 20.08 -15.79
N LEU A 171 13.25 19.07 -15.21
CA LEU A 171 12.49 19.18 -13.96
C LEU A 171 13.38 19.16 -12.71
N ALA A 172 14.66 18.78 -12.85
CA ALA A 172 15.58 18.71 -11.73
C ALA A 172 15.78 20.10 -11.10
N PRO A 173 15.49 20.27 -9.80
CA PRO A 173 15.67 21.56 -9.14
C PRO A 173 17.17 21.91 -9.11
N LYS A 174 17.50 23.09 -9.62
CA LYS A 174 18.85 23.66 -9.55
C LYS A 174 19.05 24.26 -8.16
N VAL A 175 19.27 23.41 -7.16
CA VAL A 175 19.61 23.84 -5.80
C VAL A 175 21.11 24.11 -5.74
N ASP A 176 21.50 25.26 -5.20
CA ASP A 176 22.91 25.53 -4.95
C ASP A 176 23.44 24.64 -3.83
N ALA A 177 24.68 24.15 -3.98
CA ALA A 177 25.28 23.22 -3.02
C ALA A 177 25.34 23.82 -1.60
N SER A 178 25.56 25.14 -1.51
CA SER A 178 25.61 25.86 -0.23
C SER A 178 24.27 25.90 0.51
N GLU A 179 23.17 26.03 -0.24
CA GLU A 179 21.81 26.06 0.31
C GLU A 179 21.38 24.66 0.78
N LEU A 180 21.72 23.64 0.02
CA LEU A 180 21.48 22.24 0.38
C LEU A 180 22.22 21.85 1.66
N GLU A 181 23.50 22.21 1.80
CA GLU A 181 24.28 21.94 3.00
C GLU A 181 23.68 22.63 4.24
N LYS A 182 23.21 23.88 4.09
CA LYS A 182 22.53 24.60 5.17
C LYS A 182 21.22 23.94 5.59
N LEU A 183 20.42 23.48 4.63
CA LEU A 183 19.17 22.76 4.88
C LEU A 183 19.44 21.43 5.61
N PHE A 184 20.42 20.66 5.16
CA PHE A 184 20.83 19.41 5.81
C PHE A 184 21.31 19.63 7.24
N ASN A 185 22.17 20.62 7.47
CA ASN A 185 22.68 20.92 8.81
C ASN A 185 21.56 21.35 9.77
N THR A 186 20.60 22.15 9.29
CA THR A 186 19.45 22.57 10.10
C THR A 186 18.58 21.37 10.47
N HIS A 187 18.28 20.51 9.49
CA HIS A 187 17.50 19.30 9.72
C HIS A 187 18.20 18.32 10.68
N LEU A 188 19.51 18.12 10.52
CA LEU A 188 20.31 17.25 11.38
C LEU A 188 20.32 17.79 12.83
N GLN A 189 20.43 19.11 12.99
CA GLN A 189 20.33 19.75 14.30
C GLN A 189 18.98 19.51 14.97
N ASP A 190 17.87 19.63 14.24
CA ASP A 190 16.52 19.38 14.75
C ASP A 190 16.34 17.91 15.16
N VAL A 191 16.80 16.97 14.33
CA VAL A 191 16.74 15.53 14.62
C VAL A 191 17.56 15.17 15.86
N LEU A 192 18.78 15.72 16.00
CA LEU A 192 19.61 15.52 17.18
C LEU A 192 18.95 16.07 18.45
N LEU A 193 18.33 17.24 18.37
CA LEU A 193 17.61 17.84 19.49
C LEU A 193 16.46 16.93 19.94
N VAL A 194 15.65 16.44 18.99
CA VAL A 194 14.52 15.54 19.31
C VAL A 194 15.02 14.23 19.91
N SER A 195 16.10 13.64 19.37
CA SER A 195 16.70 12.42 19.89
C SER A 195 17.24 12.61 21.32
N TYR A 196 17.90 13.75 21.58
CA TYR A 196 18.39 14.09 22.90
C TYR A 196 17.25 14.28 23.91
N LEU A 197 16.18 14.97 23.51
CA LEU A 197 14.99 15.15 24.34
C LEU A 197 14.32 13.80 24.65
N ALA A 198 14.16 12.94 23.65
CA ALA A 198 13.58 11.61 23.82
C ALA A 198 14.42 10.74 24.78
N ASN A 199 15.75 10.77 24.65
CA ASN A 199 16.65 10.08 25.57
C ASN A 199 16.57 10.67 26.99
N THR A 200 16.49 11.99 27.13
CA THR A 200 16.32 12.63 28.44
C THR A 200 15.02 12.19 29.10
N ILE A 201 13.90 12.22 28.37
CA ILE A 201 12.60 11.74 28.86
C ILE A 201 12.67 10.25 29.24
N ARG A 202 13.30 9.41 28.41
CA ARG A 202 13.49 7.98 28.72
C ARG A 202 14.28 7.80 30.01
N THR A 203 15.41 8.50 30.17
CA THR A 203 16.20 8.42 31.42
C THR A 203 15.42 8.91 32.63
N GLN A 204 14.59 9.95 32.48
CA GLN A 204 13.75 10.46 33.56
C GLN A 204 12.64 9.46 33.93
N ILE A 205 12.03 8.79 32.95
CA ILE A 205 11.06 7.70 33.18
C ILE A 205 11.74 6.52 33.88
N ASP A 206 12.90 6.08 33.40
CA ASP A 206 13.64 4.96 34.01
C ASP A 206 14.05 5.27 35.45
N LEU A 207 14.50 6.50 35.71
CA LEU A 207 14.87 6.96 37.05
C LEU A 207 13.63 7.06 37.95
N SER A 208 12.51 7.58 37.44
CA SER A 208 11.24 7.62 38.16
C SER A 208 10.74 6.22 38.51
N ASN A 209 10.80 5.27 37.56
CA ASN A 209 10.41 3.88 37.77
C ASN A 209 11.31 3.18 38.80
N LYS A 210 12.63 3.39 38.73
CA LYS A 210 13.57 2.88 39.74
C LYS A 210 13.27 3.47 41.12
N LEU A 211 13.11 4.78 41.23
CA LEU A 211 12.75 5.43 42.49
C LEU A 211 11.43 4.88 43.06
N ALA A 212 10.38 4.81 42.25
CA ALA A 212 9.09 4.22 42.65
C ALA A 212 9.24 2.77 43.14
N SER A 213 10.02 1.94 42.44
CA SER A 213 10.28 0.56 42.86
C SER A 213 11.08 0.46 44.18
N THR A 214 12.06 1.35 44.39
CA THR A 214 12.85 1.39 45.62
C THR A 214 12.05 1.91 46.81
N VAL A 215 11.21 2.94 46.62
CA VAL A 215 10.31 3.46 47.66
C VAL A 215 9.25 2.41 48.02
N GLY A 216 8.70 1.69 47.04
CA GLY A 216 7.80 0.56 47.29
C GLY A 216 8.46 -0.58 48.09
N THR A 217 9.77 -0.81 47.89
CA THR A 217 10.54 -1.80 48.65
C THR A 217 10.84 -1.33 50.08
N ILE A 218 11.05 -0.03 50.30
CA ILE A 218 11.26 0.58 51.63
C ILE A 218 9.94 0.61 52.44
N ALA A 219 8.78 0.71 51.78
CA ALA A 219 7.47 0.73 52.42
C ALA A 219 7.00 -0.66 52.93
N THR A 220 7.64 -1.75 52.51
CA THR A 220 7.44 -3.09 53.09
C THR A 220 8.58 -3.43 54.04
N PRO A 221 8.38 -3.39 55.37
CA PRO A 221 9.41 -3.82 56.31
C PRO A 221 9.67 -5.33 56.15
N PRO A 222 10.91 -5.80 56.36
CA PRO A 222 11.19 -7.23 56.38
C PRO A 222 10.38 -7.88 57.51
N LYS A 223 9.55 -8.88 57.19
CA LYS A 223 8.91 -9.71 58.20
C LYS A 223 10.02 -10.41 59.00
N THR A 224 10.27 -9.93 60.21
CA THR A 224 11.14 -10.58 61.19
C THR A 224 10.54 -11.94 61.54
N ASP A 225 11.15 -13.01 61.04
CA ASP A 225 10.83 -14.39 61.34
C ASP A 225 11.25 -14.75 62.78
N HIS A 226 10.42 -14.39 63.77
CA HIS A 226 10.53 -14.93 65.12
C HIS A 226 9.77 -16.25 65.23
N LYS A 227 10.37 -17.35 64.75
CA LYS A 227 9.88 -18.71 65.08
C LYS A 227 10.93 -19.82 64.93
N ARG A 228 12.11 -19.66 65.55
CA ARG A 228 13.03 -20.78 65.85
C ARG A 228 13.80 -20.52 67.14
N GLN A 229 13.21 -20.89 68.28
CA GLN A 229 13.89 -21.36 69.49
C GLN A 229 12.86 -21.55 70.62
N GLN A 230 11.99 -22.56 70.49
CA GLN A 230 11.36 -23.20 71.66
C GLN A 230 10.85 -24.58 71.27
N LYS A 231 11.78 -25.50 70.99
CA LYS A 231 11.54 -26.94 70.99
C LYS A 231 12.87 -27.69 71.03
N GLU A 232 13.57 -27.58 72.17
CA GLU A 232 14.58 -28.53 72.64
C GLU A 232 15.02 -28.11 74.04
N ARG A 233 14.18 -28.43 75.02
CA ARG A 233 14.54 -28.88 76.38
C ARG A 233 13.23 -29.00 77.15
N ASP A 234 13.07 -30.21 77.70
CA ASP A 234 11.97 -30.77 78.50
C ASP A 234 10.81 -31.39 77.70
#